data_AF-A0A0B7BQX7-F1
#
_entry.id   AF-A0A0B7BQX7-F1
#
_cell.length_a   1.000
_cell.length_b   1.000
_cell.length_c   1.000
_cell.angle_alpha   90.00
_cell.angle_beta   90.00
_cell.angle_gamma   90.00
#
_symmetry.space_group_name_H-M   'P 1'
#
loop_
_entity.id
_entity.type
_entity.pdbx_description
1 polymer ?
#
loop_
_entity_poly.entity_id
_entity_poly.type
_entity_poly.pdbx_seq_one_letter_code
_entity_poly.pdbx_strand_id
1 'polypeptide(L)'
;IEISRKQAETTPCQEHHNKYQHAKAIFQRAKLQARRRSWKEKTESLNFERDTRKLWKLVKQLSDEGTGRNPKIALNKDGNILTGKQAADHFADSFAKDSNIEISTTKQREIREKKQ
;
A
#
# COMPACT_ATOMS: atom_id res chain seq x y z
N ILE A 1 5.23 -11.39 25.00
CA ILE A 1 3.83 -10.90 24.86
C ILE A 1 2.86 -12.07 24.70
N GLU A 2 3.09 -12.98 23.75
CA GLU A 2 2.12 -14.02 23.38
C GLU A 2 1.64 -14.88 24.54
N ILE A 3 2.55 -15.26 25.45
CA ILE A 3 2.22 -16.03 26.65
C ILE A 3 1.28 -15.24 27.59
N SER A 4 1.65 -13.99 27.90
CA SER A 4 0.84 -13.10 28.74
C SER A 4 -0.49 -12.72 28.10
N ARG A 5 -0.54 -12.66 26.75
CA ARG A 5 -1.76 -12.43 25.97
C ARG A 5 -2.72 -13.60 26.13
N LYS A 6 -2.24 -14.83 25.86
CA LYS A 6 -3.05 -16.05 25.99
C LYS A 6 -3.57 -16.22 27.42
N GLN A 7 -2.77 -15.94 28.44
CA GLN A 7 -3.23 -15.97 29.84
C GLN A 7 -4.33 -14.95 30.13
N ALA A 8 -4.23 -13.72 29.60
CA ALA A 8 -5.30 -12.72 29.76
C ALA A 8 -6.58 -13.09 29.00
N GLU A 9 -6.47 -13.81 27.87
CA GLU A 9 -7.61 -14.28 27.06
C GLU A 9 -8.29 -15.53 27.67
N THR A 10 -7.51 -16.47 28.21
CA THR A 10 -8.04 -17.72 28.83
C THR A 10 -8.59 -17.50 30.23
N THR A 11 -8.01 -16.58 31.00
CA THR A 11 -8.46 -16.31 32.38
C THR A 11 -8.48 -14.80 32.60
N PRO A 12 -9.60 -14.13 32.28
CA PRO A 12 -9.71 -12.69 32.46
C PRO A 12 -9.67 -12.33 33.95
N CYS A 13 -8.55 -11.76 34.38
CA CYS A 13 -8.40 -11.18 35.71
C CYS A 13 -7.49 -9.94 35.66
N GLN A 14 -7.59 -9.08 36.67
CA GLN A 14 -6.83 -7.82 36.72
C GLN A 14 -5.31 -8.05 36.67
N GLU A 15 -4.83 -9.09 37.34
CA GLU A 15 -3.42 -9.42 37.39
C GLU A 15 -2.89 -9.86 36.01
N HIS A 16 -3.64 -10.69 35.29
CA HIS A 16 -3.27 -11.11 33.94
C HIS A 16 -3.33 -9.95 32.94
N HIS A 17 -4.33 -9.05 33.07
CA HIS A 17 -4.39 -7.82 32.29
C HIS A 17 -3.15 -6.94 32.51
N ASN A 18 -2.78 -6.69 33.77
CA ASN A 18 -1.61 -5.89 34.12
C ASN A 18 -0.32 -6.51 33.56
N LYS A 19 -0.16 -7.84 33.69
CA LYS A 19 0.98 -8.60 33.12
C LYS A 19 1.07 -8.44 31.59
N TYR A 20 -0.08 -8.55 30.89
CA TYR A 20 -0.12 -8.34 29.45
C TYR A 20 0.25 -6.91 29.04
N GLN A 21 -0.28 -5.89 29.71
CA GLN A 21 0.04 -4.49 29.40
C GLN A 21 1.51 -4.18 29.64
N HIS A 22 2.09 -4.71 30.73
CA HIS A 22 3.52 -4.56 31.00
C HIS A 22 4.38 -5.19 29.89
N ALA A 23 4.07 -6.44 29.50
CA ALA A 23 4.76 -7.11 28.41
C ALA A 23 4.60 -6.38 27.06
N LYS A 24 3.44 -5.78 26.81
CA LYS A 24 3.15 -4.98 25.62
C LYS A 24 3.98 -3.69 25.60
N ALA A 25 4.07 -2.98 26.72
CA ALA A 25 4.87 -1.76 26.85
C ALA A 25 6.36 -2.02 26.61
N ILE A 26 6.91 -3.11 27.19
CA ILE A 26 8.31 -3.52 26.96
C ILE A 26 8.56 -3.76 25.48
N PHE A 27 7.70 -4.53 24.81
CA PHE A 27 7.85 -4.81 23.38
C PHE A 27 7.76 -3.55 22.53
N GLN A 28 6.81 -2.65 22.82
CA GLN A 28 6.69 -1.39 22.09
C GLN A 28 7.96 -0.55 22.24
N ARG A 29 8.52 -0.47 23.45
CA ARG A 29 9.80 0.20 23.70
C ARG A 29 10.94 -0.43 22.92
N ALA A 30 11.08 -1.75 22.96
CA ALA A 30 12.11 -2.48 22.23
C ALA A 30 11.98 -2.29 20.71
N LYS A 31 10.76 -2.37 20.17
CA LYS A 31 10.46 -2.13 18.75
C LYS A 31 10.85 -0.71 18.31
N LEU A 32 10.51 0.30 19.11
CA LEU A 32 10.88 1.69 18.83
C LEU A 32 12.40 1.88 18.91
N GLN A 33 13.06 1.29 19.90
CA GLN A 33 14.50 1.35 20.05
C GLN A 33 15.23 0.68 18.88
N ALA A 34 14.77 -0.48 18.43
CA ALA A 34 15.30 -1.17 17.25
C ALA A 34 15.15 -0.31 15.99
N ARG A 35 13.99 0.33 15.80
CA ARG A 35 13.77 1.28 14.69
C ARG A 35 14.76 2.44 14.74
N ARG A 36 14.94 3.05 15.92
CA ARG A 36 15.89 4.17 16.09
C ARG A 36 17.34 3.75 15.85
N ARG A 37 17.74 2.57 16.32
CA ARG A 37 19.08 2.01 16.08
C ARG A 37 19.32 1.74 14.60
N SER A 38 18.39 1.03 13.96
CA SER A 38 18.45 0.78 12.51
C SER A 38 18.49 2.07 11.69
N TRP A 39 17.75 3.10 12.13
CA TRP A 39 17.81 4.42 11.51
C TRP A 39 19.20 5.06 11.68
N LYS A 40 19.71 5.07 12.91
CA LYS A 40 21.03 5.62 13.23
C LYS A 40 22.14 4.95 12.41
N GLU A 41 22.18 3.62 12.37
CA GLU A 41 23.13 2.84 11.57
C GLU A 41 23.02 3.16 10.06
N LYS A 42 21.78 3.30 9.56
CA LYS A 42 21.55 3.67 8.17
C LYS A 42 22.01 5.10 7.86
N THR A 43 21.89 6.02 8.81
CA THR A 43 22.38 7.40 8.66
C THR A 43 23.89 7.52 8.86
N GLU A 44 24.50 6.71 9.72
CA GLU A 44 25.96 6.65 9.88
C GLU A 44 26.67 6.09 8.65
N SER A 45 26.04 5.15 7.94
CA SER A 45 26.54 4.65 6.64
C SER A 45 26.26 5.60 5.47
N LEU A 46 25.48 6.66 5.66
CA LEU A 46 25.23 7.68 4.63
C LEU A 46 26.32 8.75 4.70
N ASN A 47 27.20 8.77 3.69
CA ASN A 47 28.10 9.90 3.47
C ASN A 47 27.31 11.07 2.86
N PHE A 48 26.88 12.00 3.71
CA PHE A 48 26.04 13.15 3.34
C PHE A 48 26.70 14.13 2.35
N GLU A 49 28.04 14.14 2.23
CA GLU A 49 28.77 15.02 1.31
C GLU A 49 28.81 14.45 -0.12
N ARG A 50 28.84 13.12 -0.28
CA ARG A 50 28.87 12.45 -1.60
C ARG A 50 27.49 12.12 -2.17
N ASP A 51 26.49 11.91 -1.33
CA ASP A 51 25.21 11.30 -1.73
C ASP A 51 24.00 12.26 -1.59
N THR A 52 24.16 13.52 -1.99
CA THR A 52 23.11 14.56 -1.98
C THR A 52 21.79 14.13 -2.63
N ARG A 53 21.85 13.34 -3.71
CA ARG A 53 20.66 12.76 -4.37
C ARG A 53 19.95 11.69 -3.52
N LYS A 54 20.70 10.87 -2.79
CA LYS A 54 20.10 9.87 -1.88
C LYS A 54 19.49 10.55 -0.66
N LEU A 55 20.13 11.61 -0.16
CA LEU A 55 19.59 12.46 0.90
C LEU A 55 18.27 13.12 0.46
N TRP A 56 18.23 13.72 -0.73
CA TRP A 56 17.02 14.32 -1.27
C TRP A 56 15.87 13.32 -1.42
N LYS A 57 16.17 12.10 -1.89
CA LYS A 57 15.18 11.00 -1.98
C LYS A 57 14.66 10.59 -0.60
N LEU A 58 15.54 10.54 0.40
CA LEU A 58 15.18 10.21 1.77
C LEU A 58 14.28 11.28 2.40
N VAL A 59 14.64 12.56 2.23
CA VAL A 59 13.84 13.71 2.69
C VAL A 59 12.45 13.66 2.05
N LYS A 60 12.36 13.43 0.74
CA LYS A 60 11.05 13.26 0.07
C LYS A 60 10.23 12.10 0.63
N GLN A 61 10.86 10.97 0.97
CA GLN A 61 10.17 9.83 1.57
C GLN A 61 9.68 10.10 3.01
N LEU A 62 10.38 10.97 3.75
CA LEU A 62 10.02 11.35 5.12
C LEU A 62 8.95 12.45 5.15
N SER A 63 8.95 13.35 4.18
CA SER A 63 7.99 14.46 4.08
C SER A 63 6.63 14.06 3.52
N ASP A 64 6.39 12.78 3.27
CA ASP A 64 5.23 12.24 2.53
C ASP A 64 4.97 12.79 1.11
N GLU A 65 5.68 13.84 0.67
CA GLU A 65 5.71 14.35 -0.70
C GLU A 65 6.23 13.32 -1.71
N GLY A 66 7.06 12.37 -1.27
CA GLY A 66 7.55 11.23 -2.05
C GLY A 66 6.74 9.95 -1.83
N THR A 67 5.76 9.96 -0.92
CA THR A 67 4.81 8.86 -0.71
C THR A 67 3.58 8.99 -1.60
N GLY A 68 3.73 9.72 -2.72
CA GLY A 68 2.97 9.50 -3.93
C GLY A 68 3.24 8.10 -4.46
N ARG A 69 2.69 7.08 -3.79
CA ARG A 69 2.10 5.98 -4.53
C ARG A 69 1.06 6.65 -5.43
N ASN A 70 1.47 7.06 -6.63
CA ASN A 70 0.52 7.18 -7.73
C ASN A 70 -0.36 5.93 -7.61
N PRO A 71 -1.70 6.05 -7.48
CA PRO A 71 -2.55 4.89 -7.40
C PRO A 71 -2.22 4.06 -8.65
N LYS A 72 -1.44 2.99 -8.47
CA LYS A 72 -1.11 2.09 -9.56
C LYS A 72 -2.45 1.47 -9.87
N ILE A 73 -3.01 1.80 -11.04
CA ILE A 73 -4.11 1.04 -11.61
C ILE A 73 -3.62 -0.42 -11.56
N ALA A 74 -4.25 -1.18 -10.66
CA ALA A 74 -3.89 -2.55 -10.35
C ALA A 74 -5.08 -3.39 -10.78
N LEU A 75 -4.87 -4.20 -11.82
CA LEU A 75 -5.88 -5.10 -12.35
C LEU A 75 -5.48 -6.52 -11.96
N ASN A 76 -6.41 -7.25 -11.36
CA ASN A 76 -6.23 -8.67 -11.11
C ASN A 76 -6.74 -9.44 -12.34
N LYS A 77 -5.84 -10.19 -12.98
CA LYS A 77 -6.16 -11.06 -14.11
C LYS A 77 -5.64 -12.46 -13.79
N ASP A 78 -6.56 -13.42 -13.69
CA ASP A 78 -6.24 -14.85 -13.54
C ASP A 78 -5.25 -15.15 -12.39
N GLY A 79 -5.35 -14.40 -11.28
CA GLY A 79 -4.48 -14.52 -10.12
C GLY A 79 -3.19 -13.70 -10.17
N ASN A 80 -2.91 -13.02 -11.28
CA ASN A 80 -1.77 -12.11 -11.44
C ASN A 80 -2.19 -10.64 -11.33
N ILE A 81 -1.44 -9.87 -10.53
CA ILE A 81 -1.69 -8.43 -10.33
C ILE A 81 -0.88 -7.65 -11.38
N LEU A 82 -1.55 -7.19 -12.43
CA LEU A 82 -0.99 -6.27 -13.42
C LEU A 82 -0.99 -4.85 -12.86
N THR A 83 0.12 -4.11 -13.02
CA THR A 83 0.20 -2.73 -12.50
C THR A 83 0.80 -1.75 -13.51
N GLY A 84 0.40 -0.48 -13.41
CA GLY A 84 0.98 0.59 -14.22
C GLY A 84 0.64 0.45 -15.71
N LYS A 85 1.65 0.56 -16.58
CA LYS A 85 1.45 0.54 -18.05
C LYS A 85 0.75 -0.75 -18.52
N GLN A 86 1.12 -1.90 -17.98
CA GLN A 86 0.52 -3.18 -18.35
C GLN A 86 -0.98 -3.26 -17.99
N ALA A 87 -1.39 -2.64 -16.88
CA ALA A 87 -2.80 -2.57 -16.51
C ALA A 87 -3.57 -1.60 -17.42
N ALA A 88 -2.96 -0.46 -17.78
CA ALA A 88 -3.55 0.50 -18.70
C ALA A 88 -3.71 -0.09 -20.12
N ASP A 89 -2.68 -0.76 -20.64
CA ASP A 89 -2.70 -1.41 -21.95
C ASP A 89 -3.76 -2.52 -21.98
N HIS A 90 -3.82 -3.36 -20.94
CA HIS A 90 -4.87 -4.39 -20.84
C HIS A 90 -6.28 -3.79 -20.78
N PHE A 91 -6.46 -2.67 -20.07
CA PHE A 91 -7.75 -2.00 -20.00
C PHE A 91 -8.18 -1.48 -21.37
N ALA A 92 -7.26 -0.88 -22.13
CA ALA A 92 -7.52 -0.42 -23.49
C ALA A 92 -7.90 -1.58 -24.42
N ASP A 93 -7.18 -2.70 -24.34
CA ASP A 93 -7.45 -3.91 -25.14
C ASP A 93 -8.80 -4.55 -24.79
N SER A 94 -9.12 -4.67 -23.49
CA SER A 94 -10.43 -5.17 -23.03
C SER A 94 -11.55 -4.25 -23.50
N PHE A 95 -11.39 -2.94 -23.36
CA PHE A 95 -12.40 -1.98 -23.80
C PHE A 95 -12.62 -2.04 -25.31
N ALA A 96 -11.56 -2.18 -26.12
CA ALA A 96 -11.69 -2.31 -27.57
C ALA A 96 -12.43 -3.59 -27.98
N LYS A 97 -12.19 -4.70 -27.27
CA LYS A 97 -12.90 -5.97 -27.50
C LYS A 97 -14.37 -5.87 -27.12
N ASP A 98 -14.66 -5.31 -25.95
CA ASP A 98 -16.02 -5.27 -25.39
C ASP A 98 -16.87 -4.14 -25.99
N SER A 99 -16.25 -3.08 -26.52
CA SER A 99 -16.95 -1.96 -27.15
C SER A 99 -17.27 -2.21 -28.62
N ASN A 100 -16.75 -3.28 -29.22
CA ASN A 100 -17.14 -3.71 -30.56
C ASN A 100 -18.48 -4.46 -30.54
N ILE A 101 -19.48 -3.83 -29.92
CA ILE A 101 -20.87 -4.30 -29.97
C ILE A 101 -21.42 -3.80 -31.30
N GLU A 102 -21.78 -4.72 -32.18
CA GLU A 102 -22.58 -4.38 -33.37
C GLU A 102 -23.91 -3.80 -32.89
N ILE A 103 -24.00 -2.47 -32.89
CA ILE A 103 -25.25 -1.78 -32.70
C ILE A 103 -26.07 -2.07 -33.96
N SER A 104 -27.12 -2.89 -33.83
CA SER A 104 -28.02 -3.18 -34.94
C SER A 104 -28.48 -1.87 -35.58
N THR A 105 -28.59 -1.86 -36.91
CA THR A 105 -28.95 -0.68 -37.71
C THR A 105 -30.23 0.00 -37.23
N THR A 106 -31.16 -0.75 -36.63
CA THR A 106 -32.37 -0.25 -35.98
C THR A 106 -32.07 0.67 -34.78
N LYS A 107 -31.16 0.25 -33.88
CA LYS A 107 -30.73 1.09 -32.73
C LYS A 107 -29.93 2.31 -33.19
N GLN A 108 -29.13 2.18 -34.25
CA GLN A 108 -28.41 3.33 -34.81
C GLN A 108 -29.37 4.39 -35.37
N ARG A 109 -30.48 3.97 -36.01
CA ARG A 109 -31.52 4.89 -36.49
C ARG A 109 -32.22 5.61 -35.34
N GLU A 110 -32.62 4.91 -34.28
CA GLU A 110 -33.23 5.51 -33.09
C GLU A 110 -32.32 6.52 -32.38
N ILE A 111 -31.01 6.24 -32.30
CA ILE A 111 -30.03 7.18 -31.72
C ILE A 111 -29.88 8.44 -32.58
N ARG A 112 -30.02 8.31 -33.91
CA ARG A 112 -29.90 9.43 -34.85
C ARG A 112 -31.15 10.32 -34.84
N GLU A 113 -32.33 9.72 -34.68
CA GLU A 113 -33.61 10.43 -34.55
C GLU A 113 -33.74 11.14 -33.19
N LYS A 114 -33.17 10.59 -32.11
CA LYS A 114 -33.14 11.25 -30.78
C LYS A 114 -32.15 12.42 -30.67
N LYS A 115 -31.31 12.64 -31.67
CA LYS A 115 -30.31 13.72 -31.69
C LYS A 115 -30.75 14.96 -32.49
N GLN A 116 -31.91 14.90 -33.17
CA GLN A 116 -32.58 16.07 -33.74
C GLN A 116 -33.59 16.64 -32.74
#